data_AF-A0A4Q3YQQ0-F1
#
_entry.id   AF-A0A4Q3YQQ0-F1
#
_cell.length_a   1.000
_cell.length_b   1.000
_cell.length_c   1.000
_cell.angle_alpha   90.00
_cell.angle_beta   90.00
_cell.angle_gamma   90.00
#
_symmetry.space_group_name_H-M   'P 1'
#
loop_
_entity.id
_entity.type
_entity.pdbx_description
1 polymer ?
#
loop_
_entity_poly.entity_id
_entity_poly.type
_entity_poly.pdbx_seq_one_letter_code
_entity_poly.pdbx_strand_id
1 'polypeptide(L)' 'VNENPNQLRAQSKAQAVDQGTFSKSQTKTRVKGDELQSTTRSMSHVPGEKPVKSTTDSNIALPQR' A
#
# COMPACT_ATOMS: atom_id res chain seq x y z
N VAL A 1 -2.33 17.17 10.22
CA VAL A 1 -2.97 15.98 9.64
C VAL A 1 -4.34 16.43 9.14
N ASN A 2 -4.65 16.26 7.85
CA ASN A 2 -5.93 16.70 7.30
C ASN A 2 -6.93 15.53 7.42
N GLU A 3 -7.45 15.33 8.62
CA GLU A 3 -8.33 14.22 8.95
C GLU A 3 -9.75 14.54 8.51
N ASN A 4 -10.25 13.80 7.53
CA ASN A 4 -11.67 13.82 7.20
C ASN A 4 -12.36 12.74 8.05
N PRO A 5 -13.25 13.11 8.99
CA PRO A 5 -13.91 12.15 9.87
C PRO A 5 -14.78 11.14 9.12
N ASN A 6 -15.20 11.45 7.88
CA ASN A 6 -15.98 10.54 7.03
C ASN A 6 -15.10 9.55 6.25
N GLN A 7 -13.79 9.54 6.48
CA GLN A 7 -12.87 8.77 5.66
C GLN A 7 -11.71 8.18 6.45
N LEU A 8 -11.88 6.93 6.89
CA LEU A 8 -10.81 6.19 7.55
C LEU A 8 -9.72 5.82 6.53
N ARG A 9 -8.50 6.31 6.77
CA ARG A 9 -7.32 6.02 5.96
C ARG A 9 -6.25 5.44 6.87
N ALA A 10 -5.76 4.25 6.55
CA ALA A 10 -4.55 3.71 7.17
C ALA A 10 -3.49 3.43 6.11
N GLN A 11 -2.24 3.62 6.50
CA GLN A 11 -1.11 3.47 5.60
C GLN A 11 0.06 2.86 6.37
N SER A 12 0.52 1.72 5.87
CA SER A 12 1.66 0.98 6.40
C SER A 12 2.76 0.96 5.36
N LYS A 13 4.00 1.13 5.79
CA LYS A 13 5.18 1.17 4.91
C LYS A 13 6.32 0.42 5.57
N ALA A 14 6.98 -0.45 4.81
CA ALA A 14 8.22 -1.10 5.21
C ALA A 14 9.28 -0.88 4.12
N GLN A 15 10.53 -0.72 4.54
CA GLN A 15 11.67 -0.56 3.65
C GLN A 15 12.87 -1.30 4.24
N ALA A 16 13.64 -1.94 3.37
CA ALA A 16 14.90 -2.60 3.71
C ALA A 16 15.94 -2.25 2.64
N VAL A 17 17.18 -2.06 3.07
CA VAL A 17 18.34 -1.86 2.20
C VAL A 17 19.43 -2.79 2.68
N ASP A 18 19.96 -3.61 1.79
CA ASP A 18 21.05 -4.53 2.09
C ASP A 18 22.04 -4.60 0.92
N GLN A 19 23.29 -4.21 1.17
CA GLN A 19 24.39 -4.21 0.19
C GLN A 19 24.02 -3.64 -1.20
N GLY A 20 23.21 -2.57 -1.24
CA GLY A 20 22.74 -1.94 -2.47
C GLY A 20 21.45 -2.51 -3.06
N THR A 21 20.98 -3.67 -2.56
CA THR A 21 19.63 -4.19 -2.82
C THR A 21 18.63 -3.40 -1.99
N PHE A 22 17.56 -2.92 -2.64
CA PHE A 22 16.49 -2.16 -2.01
C PHE A 22 15.17 -2.90 -2.14
N SER A 23 14.44 -3.01 -1.05
CA SER A 23 13.07 -3.51 -1.02
C SER A 23 12.17 -2.53 -0.31
N LYS A 24 11.00 -2.24 -0.89
CA LYS A 24 9.97 -1.39 -0.29
C LYS A 24 8.60 -2.01 -0.49
N SER A 25 7.79 -2.00 0.57
CA SER A 25 6.36 -2.25 0.48
C SER A 25 5.59 -1.09 1.09
N GLN A 26 4.43 -0.79 0.50
CA GLN A 26 3.50 0.20 1.03
C GLN A 26 2.08 -0.31 0.83
N THR A 27 1.35 -0.49 1.92
CA THR A 27 -0.06 -0.84 1.93
C THR A 27 -0.87 0.38 2.34
N LYS A 28 -1.88 0.72 1.54
CA LYS A 28 -2.81 1.80 1.80
C LYS A 28 -4.21 1.23 1.87
N THR A 29 -4.88 1.39 2.99
CA THR A 29 -6.28 1.05 3.16
C THR A 29 -7.11 2.32 3.27
N ARG A 30 -8.27 2.30 2.63
CA ARG A 30 -9.22 3.41 2.61
C ARG A 30 -10.62 2.83 2.73
N VAL A 31 -11.37 3.32 3.69
CA VAL A 31 -12.83 3.13 3.74
C VAL A 31 -13.48 4.32 3.05
N LYS A 32 -14.43 4.06 2.16
CA LYS A 32 -15.24 5.08 1.50
C LYS A 32 -16.70 4.59 1.47
N GLY A 33 -17.54 5.12 2.35
CA GLY A 33 -18.92 4.63 2.49
C GLY A 33 -18.92 3.14 2.81
N ASP A 34 -19.54 2.36 1.93
CA ASP A 34 -19.68 0.91 2.05
C ASP A 34 -18.55 0.12 1.35
N GLU A 35 -17.43 0.76 1.03
CA GLU A 35 -16.35 0.12 0.28
C GLU A 35 -15.01 0.23 1.03
N LEU A 36 -14.33 -0.91 1.19
CA LEU A 36 -12.96 -1.00 1.68
C LEU A 36 -12.02 -1.27 0.50
N GLN A 37 -11.17 -0.29 0.22
CA GLN A 37 -10.09 -0.41 -0.76
C GLN A 37 -8.77 -0.64 -0.04
N SER A 38 -8.00 -1.63 -0.47
CA SER A 38 -6.64 -1.89 -0.02
C SER A 38 -5.71 -2.03 -1.23
N THR A 39 -4.69 -1.18 -1.30
CA THR A 39 -3.68 -1.23 -2.35
C THR A 39 -2.32 -1.46 -1.72
N THR A 40 -1.66 -2.56 -2.08
CA THR A 40 -0.28 -2.86 -1.69
C THR A 40 0.64 -2.68 -2.89
N ARG A 41 1.68 -1.86 -2.74
CA ARG A 41 2.70 -1.62 -3.76
C ARG A 41 4.03 -2.11 -3.23
N SER A 42 4.66 -3.02 -3.94
CA SER A 42 6.02 -3.47 -3.66
C SER A 42 6.98 -3.02 -4.75
N MET A 43 8.23 -2.78 -4.36
CA MET A 43 9.34 -2.46 -5.25
C MET A 43 10.56 -3.24 -4.78
N SER A 44 11.24 -3.89 -5.70
CA SER A 44 12.55 -4.49 -5.49
C SER A 44 13.55 -3.92 -6.49
N HIS A 45 14.77 -3.66 -6.04
CA HIS A 45 15.87 -3.24 -6.89
C HIS A 45 17.13 -3.96 -6.45
N VAL A 46 17.84 -4.54 -7.40
CA VAL A 46 19.18 -5.12 -7.22
C VAL A 46 20.14 -4.31 -8.08
N PRO A 47 21.36 -3.98 -7.59
CA PRO A 47 22.35 -3.27 -8.39
C PRO A 47 22.64 -4.00 -9.72
N GLY A 48 22.60 -3.25 -10.83
CA GLY A 48 22.82 -3.79 -12.17
C GLY A 48 21.55 -4.16 -12.93
N GLU A 49 20.40 -4.20 -12.25
CA GLU A 49 19.10 -4.49 -12.86
C GLU A 49 18.13 -3.31 -12.75
N LYS A 50 17.13 -3.26 -13.65
CA LYS A 50 16.05 -2.27 -13.53
C LYS A 50 15.15 -2.64 -12.36
N PRO A 51 14.71 -1.66 -11.53
CA PRO A 51 13.77 -1.93 -10.45
C PRO A 51 12.48 -2.59 -10.95
N VAL A 52 11.97 -3.56 -10.19
CA VAL A 52 10.71 -4.25 -10.48
C VAL A 52 9.65 -3.82 -9.47
N LYS A 53 8.50 -3.37 -9.99
CA LYS A 53 7.33 -2.99 -9.22
C LYS A 53 6.24 -4.04 -9.33
N SER A 54 5.60 -4.35 -8.21
CA SER A 54 4.30 -5.04 -8.22
C SER A 54 3.25 -4.20 -7.48
N THR A 55 2.00 -4.28 -7.94
CA THR A 55 0.85 -3.65 -7.30
C THR A 55 -0.25 -4.67 -7.20
N THR A 56 -0.79 -4.82 -5.99
CA THR A 56 -1.93 -5.68 -5.69
C THR A 56 -3.02 -4.80 -5.13
N ASP A 57 -4.18 -4.85 -5.76
CA ASP A 57 -5.37 -4.12 -5.34
C ASP A 57 -6.41 -5.11 -4.81
N SER A 58 -7.11 -4.71 -3.76
CA SER A 58 -8.20 -5.46 -3.16
C SER A 58 -9.35 -4.51 -2.87
N ASN A 59 -10.53 -4.92 -3.27
CA ASN A 59 -11.75 -4.15 -3.17
C ASN A 59 -12.81 -5.02 -2.52
N ILE A 60 -13.34 -4.58 -1.38
CA ILE A 60 -14.32 -5.34 -0.61
C ILE A 60 -15.50 -4.43 -0.33
N ALA A 61 -16.70 -4.88 -0.70
CA ALA A 61 -17.94 -4.26 -0.24
C ALA A 61 -18.15 -4.60 1.24
N LEU A 62 -18.33 -3.59 2.08
CA LEU A 62 -18.59 -3.73 3.50
C LEU A 62 -20.08 -4.09 3.69
N PRO A 63 -20.39 -5.03 4.61
CA PRO A 63 -21.78 -5.34 4.93
C PRO A 63 -22.45 -4.12 5.56
N GLN A 64 -23.62 -3.73 5.04
CA GLN A 64 -24.45 -2.69 5.64
C GLN A 64 -24.98 -3.18 7.00
N ARG A 65 -24.85 -2.36 8.03
CA ARG A 65 -25.31 -2.65 9.40
C ARG A 65 -26.78 -2.31 9.58
#